data_AF-A0A238V1A9-F1
#
_entry.id   AF-A0A238V1A9-F1
#
_cell.length_a   1.000
_cell.length_b   1.000
_cell.length_c   1.000
_cell.angle_alpha   90.00
_cell.angle_beta   90.00
_cell.angle_gamma   90.00
#
_symmetry.space_group_name_H-M   'P 1'
#
loop_
_entity.id
_entity.type
_entity.pdbx_description
1 polymer ?
#
loop_
_entity_poly.entity_id
_entity_poly.type
_entity_poly.pdbx_seq_one_letter_code
_entity_poly.pdbx_strand_id
1 'polypeptide(L)'
;MAAVRPALTLAASFAAYATGQVVFLKELGIGMALAVAVDATLIRAVLVPALMRLAGPFNWWAPGPLRRLHRRIGMSEEPAPNASISGAEVGCQGEVGSACSMAAAGLTEVLGGTPEQVENAAEIGIEHNLGLTCDPVGGLVQVPCIERNAVGAVKAISAARISLRGDGRHFVSLDKAIKTMRDTGRDMLDKYKETSRGGLAVNVIEC
;
A
#
# COMPACT_ATOMS: atom_id res chain seq x y z
N MET A 1 12.97 5.82 -10.33
CA MET A 1 13.84 4.71 -10.79
C MET A 1 14.10 3.63 -9.73
N ALA A 2 13.95 3.91 -8.43
CA ALA A 2 14.18 2.91 -7.37
C ALA A 2 13.24 1.68 -7.45
N ALA A 3 11.95 1.88 -7.79
CA ALA A 3 10.95 0.80 -7.88
C ALA A 3 11.12 -0.16 -9.08
N VAL A 4 11.85 0.24 -10.13
CA VAL A 4 11.93 -0.53 -11.40
C VAL A 4 12.95 -1.67 -11.30
N ARG A 5 14.04 -1.46 -10.54
CA ARG A 5 15.11 -2.45 -10.35
C ARG A 5 14.63 -3.77 -9.71
N PRO A 6 13.93 -3.76 -8.56
CA PRO A 6 13.42 -4.98 -7.94
C PRO A 6 12.32 -5.67 -8.78
N ALA A 7 11.52 -4.90 -9.53
CA ALA A 7 10.52 -5.45 -10.42
C ALA A 7 11.15 -6.18 -11.62
N LEU A 8 12.24 -5.65 -12.18
CA LEU A 8 13.00 -6.31 -13.25
C LEU A 8 13.62 -7.62 -12.77
N THR A 9 14.18 -7.67 -11.55
CA THR A 9 14.69 -8.92 -10.99
C THR A 9 13.57 -9.95 -10.79
N LEU A 10 12.39 -9.55 -10.32
CA LEU A 10 11.25 -10.45 -10.15
C LEU A 10 10.73 -10.96 -11.51
N ALA A 11 10.62 -10.07 -12.51
CA ALA A 11 10.23 -10.44 -13.86
C ALA A 11 11.23 -11.43 -14.49
N ALA A 12 12.54 -11.23 -14.28
CA ALA A 12 13.58 -12.16 -14.73
C ALA A 12 13.46 -13.54 -14.06
N SER A 13 13.18 -13.59 -12.75
CA SER A 13 12.94 -14.84 -12.02
C SER A 13 11.73 -15.61 -12.58
N PHE A 14 10.62 -14.93 -12.88
CA PHE A 14 9.46 -15.58 -13.50
C PHE A 14 9.72 -15.98 -14.96
N ALA A 15 10.51 -15.20 -15.70
CA ALA A 15 10.92 -15.54 -17.06
C ALA A 15 11.79 -16.80 -17.12
N ALA A 16 12.52 -17.13 -16.05
CA ALA A 16 13.28 -18.39 -15.97
C ALA A 16 12.38 -19.62 -16.11
N TYR A 17 11.13 -19.58 -15.62
CA TYR A 17 10.16 -20.66 -15.82
C TYR A 17 9.80 -20.90 -17.29
N ALA A 18 10.10 -19.94 -18.19
CA ALA A 18 9.91 -20.11 -19.63
C ALA A 18 10.79 -21.23 -20.23
N THR A 19 11.86 -21.62 -19.52
CA THR A 19 12.79 -22.68 -19.93
C THR A 19 12.36 -24.09 -19.47
N GLY A 20 11.31 -24.18 -18.65
CA GLY A 20 10.77 -25.45 -18.16
C GLY A 20 10.05 -26.27 -19.24
N GLN A 21 10.04 -27.59 -19.07
CA GLN A 21 9.33 -28.51 -19.97
C GLN A 21 7.82 -28.63 -19.69
N VAL A 22 7.36 -28.09 -18.56
CA VAL A 22 5.95 -28.11 -18.17
C VAL A 22 5.24 -26.90 -18.79
N VAL A 23 4.42 -27.14 -19.82
CA VAL A 23 3.71 -26.10 -20.58
C VAL A 23 2.88 -25.18 -19.69
N PHE A 24 2.20 -25.75 -18.69
CA PHE A 24 1.42 -24.98 -17.71
C PHE A 24 2.29 -23.98 -16.93
N LEU A 25 3.47 -24.40 -16.47
CA LEU A 25 4.39 -23.54 -15.71
C LEU A 25 5.02 -22.46 -16.61
N LYS A 26 5.22 -22.78 -17.89
CA LYS A 26 5.75 -21.88 -18.91
C LYS A 26 4.80 -20.72 -19.21
N GLU A 27 3.52 -21.01 -19.39
CA GLU A 27 2.48 -20.00 -19.63
C GLU A 27 2.32 -19.08 -18.41
N LEU A 28 2.29 -19.65 -17.20
CA LEU A 28 2.21 -18.90 -15.95
C LEU A 28 3.43 -17.99 -15.73
N GLY A 29 4.64 -18.51 -16.00
CA GLY A 29 5.88 -17.76 -15.85
C GLY A 29 6.00 -16.59 -16.82
N ILE A 30 5.70 -16.82 -18.11
CA ILE A 30 5.72 -15.76 -19.12
C ILE A 30 4.64 -14.72 -18.85
N GLY A 31 3.42 -15.16 -18.50
CA GLY A 31 2.33 -14.26 -18.16
C GLY A 31 2.64 -13.38 -16.95
N MET A 32 3.19 -13.98 -15.88
CA MET A 32 3.57 -13.24 -14.68
C MET A 32 4.73 -12.27 -14.93
N ALA A 33 5.76 -12.70 -15.67
CA ALA A 33 6.89 -11.82 -16.02
C ALA A 33 6.43 -10.60 -16.82
N LEU A 34 5.55 -10.80 -17.81
CA LEU A 34 4.98 -9.71 -18.60
C LEU A 34 4.12 -8.78 -17.72
N ALA A 35 3.25 -9.35 -16.88
CA ALA A 35 2.38 -8.57 -16.00
C ALA A 35 3.20 -7.69 -15.02
N VAL A 36 4.23 -8.25 -14.39
CA VAL A 36 5.14 -7.51 -13.50
C VAL A 36 5.86 -6.40 -14.27
N ALA A 37 6.37 -6.69 -15.47
CA ALA A 37 7.05 -5.68 -16.28
C ALA A 37 6.12 -4.54 -16.69
N VAL A 38 4.90 -4.85 -17.15
CA VAL A 38 3.89 -3.85 -17.54
C VAL A 38 3.46 -3.02 -16.34
N ASP A 39 3.16 -3.64 -15.19
CA ASP A 39 2.74 -2.91 -14.00
C ASP A 39 3.84 -1.97 -13.49
N ALA A 40 5.08 -2.46 -13.39
CA ALA A 40 6.18 -1.66 -12.87
C ALA A 40 6.62 -0.52 -13.80
N THR A 41 6.48 -0.69 -15.13
CA THR A 41 6.95 0.29 -16.12
C THR A 41 5.83 1.12 -16.72
N LEU A 42 4.84 0.48 -17.33
CA LEU A 42 3.76 1.19 -18.00
C LEU A 42 2.82 1.78 -16.97
N ILE A 43 2.33 0.99 -16.02
CA ILE A 43 1.31 1.46 -15.08
C ILE A 43 1.93 2.42 -14.06
N ARG A 44 2.85 1.96 -13.21
CA ARG A 44 3.37 2.78 -12.10
C ARG A 44 4.31 3.89 -12.52
N ALA A 45 5.12 3.70 -13.57
CA ALA A 45 6.11 4.71 -13.94
C ALA A 45 5.58 5.72 -14.98
N VAL A 46 4.57 5.37 -15.77
CA VAL A 46 4.04 6.24 -16.84
C VAL A 46 2.58 6.58 -16.63
N LEU A 47 1.70 5.57 -16.62
CA LEU A 47 0.24 5.76 -16.68
C LEU A 47 -0.28 6.45 -15.43
N VAL A 48 0.14 5.98 -14.25
CA VAL A 48 -0.28 6.52 -12.95
C VAL A 48 0.21 7.97 -12.80
N PRO A 49 1.50 8.32 -12.97
CA PRO A 49 1.93 9.72 -12.91
C PRO A 49 1.28 10.62 -13.96
N ALA A 50 1.10 10.12 -15.20
CA ALA A 50 0.45 10.88 -16.26
C ALA A 50 -1.02 11.16 -15.94
N LEU A 51 -1.76 10.13 -15.49
CA LEU A 51 -3.15 10.26 -15.09
C LEU A 51 -3.29 11.17 -13.86
N MET A 52 -2.45 11.00 -12.84
CA MET A 52 -2.42 11.89 -11.66
C MET A 52 -2.18 13.34 -12.05
N ARG A 53 -1.30 13.60 -13.02
CA ARG A 53 -1.01 14.95 -13.51
C ARG A 53 -2.13 15.53 -14.36
N LEU A 54 -2.80 14.70 -15.17
CA LEU A 54 -3.94 15.09 -16.02
C LEU A 54 -5.20 15.35 -15.19
N ALA A 55 -5.49 14.47 -14.23
CA ALA A 55 -6.66 14.56 -13.37
C ALA A 55 -6.47 15.58 -12.23
N GLY A 56 -5.23 15.88 -11.84
CA GLY A 56 -4.92 16.95 -10.89
C GLY A 56 -5.73 16.85 -9.59
N PRO A 57 -6.47 17.89 -9.17
CA PRO A 57 -7.30 17.86 -7.96
C PRO A 57 -8.42 16.82 -7.98
N PHE A 58 -8.85 16.35 -9.16
CA PHE A 58 -9.92 15.36 -9.30
C PHE A 58 -9.46 13.94 -8.99
N ASN A 59 -8.16 13.69 -8.96
CA ASN A 59 -7.61 12.35 -8.80
C ASN A 59 -7.67 11.83 -7.35
N TRP A 60 -7.93 12.72 -6.40
CA TRP A 60 -7.83 12.46 -4.97
C TRP A 60 -9.07 12.91 -4.20
N TRP A 61 -9.97 13.67 -4.83
CA TRP A 61 -11.01 14.45 -4.15
C TRP A 61 -12.30 14.57 -4.95
N ALA A 62 -13.42 14.71 -4.24
CA ALA A 62 -14.73 14.95 -4.80
C ALA A 62 -14.80 16.27 -5.61
N PRO A 63 -15.52 16.30 -6.76
CA PRO A 63 -15.70 17.52 -7.55
C PRO A 63 -16.32 18.65 -6.71
N GLY A 64 -16.02 19.91 -7.06
CA GLY A 64 -16.32 21.09 -6.23
C GLY A 64 -17.73 21.22 -5.62
N PRO A 65 -18.82 20.81 -6.28
CA PRO A 65 -20.16 20.76 -5.68
C PRO A 65 -20.27 19.72 -4.56
N LEU A 66 -19.68 18.54 -4.77
CA LEU A 66 -19.73 17.41 -3.86
C LEU A 66 -18.83 17.66 -2.63
N ARG A 67 -17.66 18.27 -2.81
CA ARG A 67 -16.81 18.77 -1.70
C ARG A 67 -17.50 19.82 -0.81
N ARG A 68 -18.41 20.61 -1.39
CA ARG A 68 -19.24 21.56 -0.62
C ARG A 68 -20.34 20.83 0.16
N LEU A 69 -20.89 19.76 -0.41
CA LEU A 69 -21.85 18.89 0.26
C LEU A 69 -21.18 18.10 1.40
N HIS A 70 -20.03 17.48 1.15
CA HIS A 70 -19.22 16.74 2.13
C HIS A 70 -18.92 17.58 3.38
N ARG A 71 -18.44 18.82 3.19
CA ARG A 71 -18.25 19.77 4.30
C ARG A 71 -19.53 20.13 5.05
N ARG A 72 -20.69 20.13 4.38
CA ARG A 72 -21.98 20.39 5.04
C ARG A 72 -22.50 19.18 5.82
N ILE A 73 -22.15 17.97 5.42
CA ILE A 73 -22.53 16.71 6.10
C ILE A 73 -21.46 16.22 7.09
N GLY A 74 -20.43 17.05 7.36
CA GLY A 74 -19.40 16.75 8.35
C GLY A 74 -18.23 15.89 7.85
N MET A 75 -18.19 15.53 6.56
CA MET A 75 -17.05 14.85 5.95
C MET A 75 -16.00 15.89 5.52
N SER A 76 -14.92 15.98 6.29
CA SER A 76 -13.74 16.79 5.94
C SER A 76 -12.78 15.96 5.13
N GLU A 77 -12.81 16.15 3.82
CA GLU A 77 -11.63 15.91 3.02
C GLU A 77 -10.60 16.97 3.48
N GLU A 78 -9.51 16.59 4.17
CA GLU A 78 -8.41 17.51 4.50
C GLU A 78 -7.29 17.31 3.49
N PRO A 79 -6.72 18.38 2.89
CA PRO A 79 -5.56 18.21 2.03
C PRO A 79 -4.50 17.54 2.89
N ALA A 80 -3.87 16.47 2.41
CA ALA A 80 -2.68 15.94 3.04
C ALA A 80 -1.47 16.62 2.38
N PRO A 81 -1.06 17.86 2.77
CA PRO A 81 0.17 18.46 2.28
C PRO A 81 1.42 17.67 2.73
N ASN A 82 1.22 16.64 3.57
CA ASN A 82 2.25 15.80 4.19
C ASN A 82 1.98 14.30 3.90
N ALA A 83 1.49 13.96 2.70
CA ALA A 83 1.37 12.56 2.28
C ALA A 83 2.75 12.01 1.93
N SER A 84 3.33 11.24 2.84
CA SER A 84 4.59 10.53 2.61
C SER A 84 4.36 9.36 1.66
N ILE A 85 5.08 9.34 0.53
CA ILE A 85 4.96 8.27 -0.48
C ILE A 85 5.97 7.12 -0.22
N SER A 86 6.95 7.29 0.66
CA SER A 86 8.04 6.33 0.89
C SER A 86 8.23 5.98 2.36
N GLY A 87 8.68 4.75 2.61
CA GLY A 87 9.11 4.25 3.91
C GLY A 87 10.19 5.10 4.57
N ALA A 88 10.92 5.92 3.79
CA ALA A 88 11.88 6.90 4.25
C ALA A 88 11.31 8.01 5.16
N GLU A 89 10.00 8.28 5.12
CA GLU A 89 9.40 9.38 5.92
C GLU A 89 8.62 8.88 7.13
N VAL A 90 7.89 7.77 7.00
CA VAL A 90 7.01 7.25 8.05
C VAL A 90 7.18 5.75 8.34
N GLY A 91 8.15 5.08 7.73
CA GLY A 91 8.32 3.63 7.83
C GLY A 91 7.35 2.84 6.94
N CYS A 92 7.37 1.52 7.08
CA CYS A 92 6.64 0.60 6.21
C CYS A 92 5.10 0.66 6.44
N GLN A 93 4.66 1.25 7.55
CA GLN A 93 3.25 1.62 7.75
C GLN A 93 2.71 2.55 6.65
N GLY A 94 3.55 3.42 6.08
CA GLY A 94 3.17 4.30 4.97
C GLY A 94 3.11 3.60 3.61
N GLU A 95 3.70 2.42 3.49
CA GLU A 95 3.77 1.66 2.23
C GLU A 95 2.84 0.46 2.28
N VAL A 96 3.16 -0.54 3.10
CA VAL A 96 2.36 -1.77 3.24
C VAL A 96 1.07 -1.46 3.99
N GLY A 97 1.12 -0.58 5.00
CA GLY A 97 -0.09 -0.17 5.72
C GLY A 97 -1.08 0.58 4.84
N SER A 98 -0.61 1.56 4.07
CA SER A 98 -1.48 2.28 3.11
C SER A 98 -1.99 1.36 2.00
N ALA A 99 -1.17 0.45 1.48
CA ALA A 99 -1.60 -0.54 0.49
C ALA A 99 -2.67 -1.49 1.05
N CYS A 100 -2.51 -1.96 2.29
CA CYS A 100 -3.50 -2.77 3.00
C CYS A 100 -4.83 -2.02 3.18
N SER A 101 -4.77 -0.75 3.60
CA SER A 101 -5.93 0.13 3.76
C SER A 101 -6.66 0.35 2.43
N MET A 102 -5.94 0.69 1.35
CA MET A 102 -6.52 0.88 0.02
C MET A 102 -7.15 -0.41 -0.52
N ALA A 103 -6.49 -1.56 -0.35
CA ALA A 103 -7.02 -2.85 -0.79
C ALA A 103 -8.27 -3.25 0.00
N ALA A 104 -8.32 -2.99 1.31
CA ALA A 104 -9.48 -3.25 2.14
C ALA A 104 -10.68 -2.40 1.72
N ALA A 105 -10.46 -1.09 1.52
CA ALA A 105 -11.48 -0.15 1.06
C ALA A 105 -12.05 -0.56 -0.31
N GLY A 106 -11.17 -0.80 -1.29
CA GLY A 106 -11.56 -1.18 -2.65
C GLY A 106 -12.29 -2.52 -2.70
N LEU A 107 -11.86 -3.49 -1.89
CA LEU A 107 -12.55 -4.79 -1.80
C LEU A 107 -13.94 -4.63 -1.18
N THR A 108 -14.10 -3.82 -0.14
CA THR A 108 -15.40 -3.55 0.49
C THR A 108 -16.38 -2.90 -0.49
N GLU A 109 -15.91 -1.91 -1.26
CA GLU A 109 -16.72 -1.24 -2.30
C GLU A 109 -17.17 -2.24 -3.38
N VAL A 110 -16.23 -3.05 -3.92
CA VAL A 110 -16.54 -4.05 -4.96
C VAL A 110 -17.54 -5.11 -4.47
N LEU A 111 -17.56 -5.40 -3.17
CA LEU A 111 -18.50 -6.32 -2.56
C LEU A 111 -19.84 -5.68 -2.15
N GLY A 112 -20.06 -4.40 -2.48
CA GLY A 112 -21.32 -3.70 -2.25
C GLY A 112 -21.45 -3.11 -0.84
N GLY A 113 -20.35 -2.85 -0.15
CA GLY A 113 -20.36 -2.17 1.15
C GLY A 113 -20.80 -0.71 1.03
N THR A 114 -21.32 -0.16 2.13
CA THR A 114 -21.65 1.27 2.21
C THR A 114 -20.40 2.12 2.36
N PRO A 115 -20.44 3.44 2.08
CA PRO A 115 -19.30 4.33 2.31
C PRO A 115 -18.73 4.24 3.73
N GLU A 116 -19.58 4.09 4.75
CA GLU A 116 -19.16 3.92 6.14
C GLU A 116 -18.41 2.59 6.36
N GLN A 117 -18.84 1.51 5.70
CA GLN A 117 -18.13 0.24 5.73
C GLN A 117 -16.81 0.29 4.97
N VAL A 118 -16.74 1.05 3.86
CA VAL A 118 -15.50 1.28 3.11
C VAL A 118 -14.49 2.04 3.97
N GLU A 119 -14.93 3.11 4.65
CA GLU A 119 -14.09 3.87 5.58
C GLU A 119 -13.63 3.00 6.75
N ASN A 120 -14.53 2.22 7.35
CA ASN A 120 -14.21 1.25 8.39
C ASN A 120 -13.16 0.22 7.94
N ALA A 121 -13.29 -0.31 6.72
CA ALA A 121 -12.33 -1.28 6.20
C ALA A 121 -10.94 -0.65 5.96
N ALA A 122 -10.92 0.59 5.45
CA ALA A 122 -9.71 1.36 5.28
C ALA A 122 -9.02 1.62 6.63
N GLU A 123 -9.81 1.95 7.66
CA GLU A 123 -9.36 2.24 9.01
C GLU A 123 -8.71 1.01 9.65
N ILE A 124 -9.40 -0.13 9.69
CA ILE A 124 -8.83 -1.40 10.20
C ILE A 124 -7.54 -1.76 9.45
N GLY A 125 -7.54 -1.56 8.12
CA GLY A 125 -6.39 -1.83 7.27
C GLY A 125 -5.15 -1.01 7.65
N ILE A 126 -5.30 0.28 7.98
CA ILE A 126 -4.18 1.11 8.41
C ILE A 126 -3.82 0.85 9.88
N GLU A 127 -4.81 0.68 10.76
CA GLU A 127 -4.63 0.48 12.21
C GLU A 127 -3.73 -0.73 12.49
N HIS A 128 -3.98 -1.84 11.80
CA HIS A 128 -3.20 -3.08 11.94
C HIS A 128 -1.76 -2.99 11.40
N ASN A 129 -1.33 -1.83 10.91
CA ASN A 129 0.00 -1.58 10.42
C ASN A 129 0.68 -0.36 11.09
N LEU A 130 0.05 0.28 12.07
CA LEU A 130 0.66 1.38 12.82
C LEU A 130 1.94 0.93 13.56
N GLY A 131 3.00 1.72 13.47
CA GLY A 131 4.30 1.45 14.07
C GLY A 131 5.25 0.58 13.22
N LEU A 132 4.83 0.11 12.04
CA LEU A 132 5.70 -0.69 11.18
C LEU A 132 6.90 0.13 10.66
N THR A 133 8.10 -0.23 11.10
CA THR A 133 9.37 0.31 10.63
C THR A 133 9.74 -0.22 9.24
N CYS A 134 10.56 0.50 8.48
CA CYS A 134 11.11 0.04 7.20
C CYS A 134 12.62 -0.12 7.34
N ASP A 135 13.13 -1.34 7.53
CA ASP A 135 14.57 -1.56 7.63
C ASP A 135 14.90 -3.01 7.23
N PRO A 136 14.90 -3.29 5.92
CA PRO A 136 14.97 -4.65 5.42
C PRO A 136 16.39 -5.23 5.45
N VAL A 137 16.48 -6.55 5.48
CA VAL A 137 17.74 -7.29 5.48
C VAL A 137 18.54 -6.96 4.20
N GLY A 138 19.83 -6.65 4.36
CA GLY A 138 20.71 -6.27 3.25
C GLY A 138 20.31 -4.99 2.51
N GLY A 139 19.32 -4.23 3.01
CA GLY A 139 18.71 -3.12 2.27
C GLY A 139 17.92 -3.56 1.03
N LEU A 140 17.54 -4.83 0.96
CA LEU A 140 16.88 -5.43 -0.21
C LEU A 140 15.36 -5.51 0.01
N VAL A 141 14.58 -5.31 -1.05
CA VAL A 141 13.11 -5.48 -1.02
C VAL A 141 12.74 -6.96 -1.09
N GLN A 142 13.19 -7.73 -0.11
CA GLN A 142 12.97 -9.17 0.01
C GLN A 142 12.43 -9.49 1.39
N VAL A 143 13.31 -9.45 2.40
CA VAL A 143 12.96 -9.75 3.79
C VAL A 143 12.96 -8.45 4.61
N PRO A 144 11.87 -8.07 5.30
CA PRO A 144 10.59 -8.77 5.44
C PRO A 144 9.50 -8.32 4.44
N CYS A 145 9.90 -7.67 3.34
CA CYS A 145 8.98 -7.00 2.42
C CYS A 145 7.97 -7.95 1.75
N ILE A 146 8.40 -9.14 1.35
CA ILE A 146 7.56 -10.13 0.64
C ILE A 146 6.47 -10.65 1.57
N GLU A 147 6.84 -11.13 2.76
CA GLU A 147 5.86 -11.64 3.72
C GLU A 147 4.97 -10.54 4.29
N ARG A 148 5.46 -9.30 4.41
CA ARG A 148 4.61 -8.15 4.79
C ARG A 148 3.52 -7.88 3.76
N ASN A 149 3.80 -7.99 2.46
CA ASN A 149 2.77 -7.88 1.43
C ASN A 149 1.76 -9.03 1.50
N ALA A 150 2.22 -10.26 1.71
CA ALA A 150 1.33 -11.42 1.85
C ALA A 150 0.40 -11.28 3.07
N VAL A 151 0.96 -10.95 4.24
CA VAL A 151 0.20 -10.70 5.47
C VAL A 151 -0.72 -9.49 5.32
N GLY A 152 -0.25 -8.42 4.65
CA GLY A 152 -1.05 -7.24 4.34
C GLY A 152 -2.28 -7.56 3.49
N ALA A 153 -2.15 -8.41 2.47
CA ALA A 153 -3.28 -8.85 1.67
C ALA A 153 -4.33 -9.63 2.50
N VAL A 154 -3.87 -10.51 3.40
CA VAL A 154 -4.77 -11.25 4.31
C VAL A 154 -5.48 -10.31 5.29
N LYS A 155 -4.76 -9.31 5.82
CA LYS A 155 -5.35 -8.25 6.66
C LYS A 155 -6.42 -7.48 5.89
N ALA A 156 -6.16 -7.08 4.64
CA ALA A 156 -7.12 -6.36 3.81
C ALA A 156 -8.41 -7.15 3.57
N ILE A 157 -8.29 -8.45 3.24
CA ILE A 157 -9.46 -9.34 3.08
C ILE A 157 -10.23 -9.47 4.39
N SER A 158 -9.52 -9.60 5.51
CA SER A 158 -10.14 -9.74 6.83
C SER A 158 -10.85 -8.46 7.25
N ALA A 159 -10.22 -7.30 7.04
CA ALA A 159 -10.79 -5.98 7.29
C ALA A 159 -12.09 -5.80 6.49
N ALA A 160 -12.07 -6.05 5.18
CA ALA A 160 -13.26 -5.97 4.34
C ALA A 160 -14.40 -6.88 4.83
N ARG A 161 -14.08 -8.12 5.20
CA ARG A 161 -15.07 -9.06 5.76
C ARG A 161 -15.63 -8.63 7.10
N ILE A 162 -14.81 -8.06 7.98
CA ILE A 162 -15.25 -7.53 9.28
C ILE A 162 -16.19 -6.36 9.05
N SER A 163 -15.81 -5.41 8.20
CA SER A 163 -16.60 -4.21 7.92
C SER A 163 -17.94 -4.52 7.26
N LEU A 164 -17.98 -5.45 6.29
CA LEU A 164 -19.23 -5.90 5.64
C LEU A 164 -20.20 -6.63 6.59
N ARG A 165 -19.67 -7.26 7.64
CA ARG A 165 -20.49 -7.91 8.68
C ARG A 165 -20.96 -6.92 9.75
N GLY A 166 -20.33 -5.76 9.85
CA GLY A 166 -20.72 -4.68 10.75
C GLY A 166 -21.64 -3.67 10.07
N ASP A 167 -21.97 -2.61 10.81
CA ASP A 167 -22.79 -1.48 10.35
C ASP A 167 -21.96 -0.28 9.86
N GLY A 168 -20.64 -0.48 9.69
CA GLY A 168 -19.70 0.59 9.33
C GLY A 168 -19.25 1.48 10.49
N ARG A 169 -19.81 1.31 11.71
CA ARG A 169 -19.36 2.09 12.87
C ARG A 169 -18.04 1.57 13.43
N HIS A 170 -17.14 2.50 13.70
CA HIS A 170 -15.84 2.24 14.31
C HIS A 170 -15.56 3.28 15.41
N PHE A 171 -14.87 2.87 16.47
CA PHE A 171 -14.54 3.77 17.59
C PHE A 171 -13.44 4.77 17.22
N VAL A 172 -12.48 4.30 16.43
CA VAL A 172 -11.38 5.09 15.87
C VAL A 172 -11.77 5.44 14.44
N SER A 173 -11.81 6.72 14.10
CA SER A 173 -12.07 7.15 12.71
C SER A 173 -10.82 7.00 11.85
N LEU A 174 -11.01 6.83 10.54
CA LEU A 174 -9.92 6.76 9.58
C LEU A 174 -8.96 7.96 9.72
N ASP A 175 -9.49 9.17 9.87
CA ASP A 175 -8.69 10.38 10.09
C ASP A 175 -7.80 10.30 11.33
N LYS A 176 -8.31 9.73 12.44
CA LYS A 176 -7.51 9.54 13.66
C LYS A 176 -6.41 8.52 13.41
N ALA A 177 -6.70 7.42 12.73
CA ALA A 177 -5.71 6.41 12.40
C ALA A 177 -4.61 6.96 11.47
N ILE A 178 -4.98 7.76 10.45
CA ILE A 178 -4.03 8.45 9.56
C ILE A 178 -3.18 9.46 10.34
N LYS A 179 -3.80 10.24 11.23
CA LYS A 179 -3.07 11.17 12.10
C LYS A 179 -2.07 10.43 12.98
N THR A 180 -2.49 9.33 13.62
CA THR A 180 -1.61 8.49 14.42
C THR A 180 -0.47 7.93 13.56
N MET A 181 -0.72 7.44 12.35
CA MET A 181 0.32 7.01 11.42
C MET A 181 1.34 8.13 11.17
N ARG A 182 0.89 9.35 10.92
CA ARG A 182 1.78 10.49 10.69
C ARG A 182 2.60 10.82 11.94
N ASP A 183 1.97 10.89 13.10
CA ASP A 183 2.62 11.23 14.35
C ASP A 183 3.65 10.15 14.74
N THR A 184 3.30 8.87 14.65
CA THR A 184 4.24 7.74 14.85
C THR A 184 5.40 7.78 13.85
N GLY A 185 5.13 8.10 12.59
CA GLY A 185 6.17 8.26 11.58
C GLY A 185 7.13 9.40 11.92
N ARG A 186 6.62 10.55 12.38
CA ARG A 186 7.45 11.68 12.83
C ARG A 186 8.32 11.31 14.02
N ASP A 187 7.77 10.57 14.98
CA ASP A 187 8.46 10.17 16.21
C ASP A 187 9.43 9.00 16.00
N MET A 188 9.33 8.30 14.86
CA MET A 188 10.23 7.21 14.50
C MET A 188 11.64 7.73 14.21
N LEU A 189 12.65 7.11 14.83
CA LEU A 189 14.05 7.42 14.59
C LEU A 189 14.45 7.12 13.13
N ASP A 190 15.29 7.97 12.55
CA ASP A 190 15.72 7.86 11.14
C ASP A 190 16.37 6.51 10.80
N LYS A 191 17.04 5.87 11.76
CA LYS A 191 17.64 4.53 11.59
C LYS A 191 16.61 3.40 11.38
N TYR A 192 15.32 3.68 11.49
CA TYR A 192 14.21 2.74 11.26
C TYR A 192 13.35 3.11 10.03
N LYS A 193 13.78 4.11 9.22
CA LYS A 193 13.07 4.66 8.06
C LYS A 193 13.84 4.44 6.75
N GLU A 194 13.79 3.22 6.24
CA GLU A 194 14.36 2.77 4.97
C GLU A 194 15.86 3.10 4.80
N THR A 195 16.61 3.12 5.92
CA THR A 195 18.03 3.47 5.91
C THR A 195 18.97 2.26 5.92
N SER A 196 18.47 1.05 6.24
CA SER A 196 19.29 -0.17 6.43
C SER A 196 20.35 -0.01 7.52
N ARG A 197 20.09 0.84 8.51
CA ARG A 197 21.02 1.24 9.57
C ARG A 197 20.56 0.83 10.96
N GLY A 198 19.44 0.10 11.08
CA GLY A 198 18.86 -0.30 12.36
C GLY A 198 18.20 -1.67 12.29
N GLY A 199 17.04 -1.77 12.93
CA GLY A 199 16.03 -2.81 12.70
C GLY A 199 16.54 -4.23 12.39
N LEU A 200 15.97 -4.83 11.35
CA LEU A 200 16.36 -6.17 10.91
C LEU A 200 17.69 -6.12 10.14
N ALA A 201 18.01 -5.01 9.48
CA ALA A 201 19.18 -4.88 8.62
C ALA A 201 20.51 -5.08 9.37
N VAL A 202 20.60 -4.65 10.63
CA VAL A 202 21.84 -4.77 11.43
C VAL A 202 21.86 -5.99 12.36
N ASN A 203 20.71 -6.63 12.58
CA ASN A 203 20.57 -7.78 13.47
C ASN A 203 20.58 -9.13 12.74
N VAL A 204 20.38 -9.12 11.42
CA VAL A 204 20.49 -10.29 10.55
C VAL A 204 21.60 -10.02 9.54
N ILE A 205 22.76 -10.62 9.77
CA ILE A 205 23.90 -10.55 8.85
C ILE A 205 23.62 -11.52 7.70
N GLU A 206 23.50 -11.04 6.47
CA GLU A 206 23.54 -11.91 5.28
C GLU A 206 24.91 -12.61 5.25
N CYS A 207 24.89 -13.94 5.35
CA CYS A 207 26.03 -14.81 5.09
C CYS A 207 26.09 -15.16 3.60
#